data_AF-A0AAU1PIW6-F1
#
_entry.id   AF-A0AAU1PIW6-F1
#
_cell.length_a   1.000
_cell.length_b   1.000
_cell.length_c   1.000
_cell.angle_alpha   90.00
_cell.angle_beta   90.00
_cell.angle_gamma   90.00
#
_symmetry.space_group_name_H-M   'P 1'
#
loop_
_entity.id
_entity.type
_entity.pdbx_description
1 polymer ?
#
loop_
_entity_poly.entity_id
_entity_poly.type
_entity_poly.pdbx_seq_one_letter_code
_entity_poly.pdbx_strand_id
1 'polypeptide(L)'
;MPPTGAEGAAPASAPAARRSRRGLALAVTIALIVVAAGGGIGYAVLRHQDGKPSATPTATPWTPPSPTATRAFGVKSGGSHYGSLGLLLLPMPEHYTPGPDVNEFGNDVVLSGGQAEKLVKGDVSALPKKQRKRVETAVDALHIEGVGLRTYTERDGGLVVQMEIVQMRNKAAARAGSRFFGELTDAMGSFRHGPKVKGHPHATCVLPPTESGEKLDTMTCLATEGDLMVTMTANGTVPLEKDEAVKLLAEQLDRIQDPGEAV
;
A
#
# COMPACT_ATOMS: atom_id res chain seq x y z
N MET A 1 -42.19 -31.23 -65.37
CA MET A 1 -42.16 -31.86 -64.03
C MET A 1 -41.24 -31.03 -63.11
N PRO A 2 -41.46 -31.03 -61.78
CA PRO A 2 -40.74 -30.19 -60.81
C PRO A 2 -39.48 -30.92 -60.24
N PRO A 3 -38.82 -30.43 -59.17
CA PRO A 3 -38.14 -29.12 -59.04
C PRO A 3 -36.72 -29.25 -58.41
N THR A 4 -35.97 -28.15 -58.31
CA THR A 4 -35.00 -27.73 -57.24
C THR A 4 -34.07 -26.64 -57.81
N GLY A 5 -33.46 -25.74 -57.02
CA GLY A 5 -33.57 -25.51 -55.59
C GLY A 5 -32.34 -24.78 -55.03
N ALA A 6 -32.42 -23.46 -54.84
CA ALA A 6 -31.43 -22.64 -54.13
C ALA A 6 -32.22 -21.49 -53.45
N GLU A 7 -32.44 -21.45 -52.14
CA GLU A 7 -31.46 -21.45 -51.02
C GLU A 7 -30.67 -20.12 -50.99
N GLY A 8 -31.02 -19.26 -50.04
CA GLY A 8 -30.46 -17.90 -49.94
C GLY A 8 -29.23 -17.83 -49.02
N ALA A 9 -28.14 -17.25 -49.51
CA ALA A 9 -26.95 -17.01 -48.69
C ALA A 9 -27.11 -15.77 -47.79
N ALA A 10 -27.05 -15.96 -46.47
CA ALA A 10 -27.02 -14.87 -45.50
C ALA A 10 -25.67 -14.13 -45.52
N PRO A 11 -25.63 -12.82 -45.21
CA PRO A 11 -24.38 -12.05 -45.17
C PRO A 11 -23.45 -12.55 -44.04
N ALA A 12 -22.15 -12.61 -44.35
CA ALA A 12 -21.14 -13.17 -43.47
C ALA A 12 -20.99 -12.41 -42.13
N SER A 13 -20.74 -13.16 -41.05
CA SER A 13 -20.59 -12.61 -39.70
C SER A 13 -19.35 -11.73 -39.56
N ALA A 14 -19.52 -10.50 -39.07
CA ALA A 14 -18.41 -9.59 -38.79
C ALA A 14 -17.52 -10.12 -37.64
N PRO A 15 -16.19 -9.96 -37.72
CA PRO A 15 -15.27 -10.48 -36.70
C PRO A 15 -15.45 -9.74 -35.36
N ALA A 16 -15.53 -10.51 -34.27
CA ALA A 16 -15.79 -9.98 -32.93
C ALA A 16 -14.68 -9.01 -32.48
N ALA A 17 -15.09 -7.80 -32.08
CA ALA A 17 -14.17 -6.74 -31.67
C ALA A 17 -13.35 -7.16 -30.44
N ARG A 18 -12.02 -7.25 -30.59
CA ARG A 18 -11.08 -7.54 -29.49
C ARG A 18 -11.17 -6.45 -28.42
N ARG A 19 -11.83 -6.74 -27.29
CA ARG A 19 -11.86 -5.86 -26.10
C ARG A 19 -10.43 -5.47 -25.72
N SER A 20 -10.09 -4.19 -25.84
CA SER A 20 -8.71 -3.74 -25.79
C SER A 20 -8.17 -3.69 -24.35
N ARG A 21 -7.05 -4.39 -24.09
CA ARG A 21 -6.38 -4.41 -22.78
C ARG A 21 -5.97 -3.01 -22.29
N ARG A 22 -5.85 -2.03 -23.20
CA ARG A 22 -5.69 -0.59 -22.91
C ARG A 22 -6.75 -0.04 -21.94
N GLY A 23 -7.97 -0.58 -21.95
CA GLY A 23 -9.03 -0.18 -21.01
C GLY A 23 -8.77 -0.59 -19.56
N LEU A 24 -7.95 -1.62 -19.33
CA LEU A 24 -7.55 -2.08 -18.00
C LEU A 24 -6.32 -1.31 -17.49
N ALA A 25 -5.31 -1.13 -18.35
CA ALA A 25 -4.13 -0.33 -18.05
C ALA A 25 -4.50 1.11 -17.61
N LEU A 26 -5.46 1.74 -18.33
CA LEU A 26 -5.97 3.07 -18.03
C LEU A 26 -6.99 3.13 -16.85
N ALA A 27 -7.16 2.03 -16.11
CA ALA A 27 -7.86 2.00 -14.83
C ALA A 27 -6.85 1.99 -13.66
N VAL A 28 -5.77 1.21 -13.78
CA VAL A 28 -4.65 1.18 -12.82
C VAL A 28 -4.00 2.56 -12.68
N THR A 29 -3.91 3.34 -13.76
CA THR A 29 -3.31 4.69 -13.79
C THR A 29 -3.88 5.67 -12.77
N ILE A 30 -5.13 5.51 -12.35
CA ILE A 30 -5.82 6.51 -11.51
C ILE A 30 -5.83 6.09 -10.03
N ALA A 31 -5.80 4.78 -9.73
CA ALA A 31 -5.82 4.28 -8.35
C ALA A 31 -4.49 4.52 -7.60
N LEU A 32 -3.36 4.40 -8.28
CA LEU A 32 -2.03 4.52 -7.64
C LEU A 32 -1.61 5.97 -7.30
N ILE A 33 -2.38 6.97 -7.74
CA ILE A 33 -2.07 8.39 -7.48
C ILE A 33 -2.53 8.82 -6.07
N VAL A 34 -3.50 8.12 -5.45
CA VAL A 34 -4.26 8.68 -4.32
C VAL A 34 -3.56 8.58 -2.96
N VAL A 35 -2.40 7.92 -2.86
CA VAL A 35 -1.57 7.86 -1.63
C VAL A 35 -0.83 9.20 -1.35
N ALA A 36 -0.86 10.15 -2.30
CA ALA A 36 -0.13 11.42 -2.21
C ALA A 36 -0.83 12.55 -1.39
N ALA A 37 -1.94 12.27 -0.71
CA ALA A 37 -2.77 13.28 -0.03
C ALA A 37 -2.75 13.14 1.50
N GLY A 38 -1.63 13.53 2.13
CA GLY A 38 -1.49 13.61 3.59
C GLY A 38 -1.32 15.06 4.07
N GLY A 39 -2.41 15.69 4.53
CA GLY A 39 -2.40 17.06 5.06
C GLY A 39 -3.24 17.19 6.33
N GLY A 40 -2.60 17.36 7.48
CA GLY A 40 -3.25 17.27 8.80
C GLY A 40 -3.65 18.61 9.43
N ILE A 41 -4.70 18.58 10.25
CA ILE A 41 -5.05 19.57 11.29
C ILE A 41 -5.53 18.77 12.50
N GLY A 42 -5.02 19.04 13.71
CA GLY A 42 -5.20 18.18 14.90
C GLY A 42 -6.06 18.75 16.04
N TYR A 43 -6.02 18.04 17.19
CA TYR A 43 -6.80 18.24 18.44
C TYR A 43 -8.32 17.94 18.31
N ALA A 44 -9.01 17.27 19.26
CA ALA A 44 -8.65 16.51 20.48
C ALA A 44 -9.92 15.66 20.90
N VAL A 45 -10.06 14.93 22.02
CA VAL A 45 -9.45 14.88 23.37
C VAL A 45 -9.52 13.43 23.93
N LEU A 46 -8.50 12.96 24.63
CA LEU A 46 -8.54 11.67 25.37
C LEU A 46 -9.36 11.75 26.68
N ARG A 47 -10.10 10.69 27.00
CA ARG A 47 -10.62 10.38 28.34
C ARG A 47 -10.35 8.91 28.70
N HIS A 48 -10.34 8.61 30.00
CA HIS A 48 -9.89 7.35 30.60
C HIS A 48 -10.80 6.98 31.79
N GLN A 49 -10.70 5.71 32.21
CA GLN A 49 -11.18 5.16 33.50
C GLN A 49 -12.73 5.12 33.69
N ASP A 50 -13.33 4.18 34.42
CA ASP A 50 -12.79 2.97 35.07
C ASP A 50 -13.87 1.88 35.23
N GLY A 51 -13.48 0.61 35.36
CA GLY A 51 -14.40 -0.52 35.58
C GLY A 51 -13.76 -1.68 36.34
N LYS A 52 -14.31 -2.05 37.51
CA LYS A 52 -13.65 -2.97 38.48
C LYS A 52 -13.93 -4.46 38.22
N PRO A 53 -13.02 -5.37 38.64
CA PRO A 53 -13.09 -6.79 38.30
C PRO A 53 -13.96 -7.62 39.27
N SER A 54 -14.53 -8.73 38.79
CA SER A 54 -14.96 -9.88 39.61
C SER A 54 -15.27 -11.13 38.78
N ALA A 55 -14.39 -12.14 38.86
CA ALA A 55 -14.71 -13.56 38.65
C ALA A 55 -13.57 -14.43 39.18
N THR A 56 -13.82 -15.28 40.18
CA THR A 56 -12.86 -16.29 40.65
C THR A 56 -12.96 -17.57 39.82
N PRO A 57 -11.90 -18.03 39.12
CA PRO A 57 -11.95 -19.26 38.35
C PRO A 57 -11.73 -20.50 39.25
N THR A 58 -12.69 -21.42 39.27
CA THR A 58 -12.48 -22.76 39.85
C THR A 58 -11.73 -23.62 38.83
N ALA A 59 -10.40 -23.64 38.90
CA ALA A 59 -9.55 -24.35 37.95
C ALA A 59 -9.13 -25.74 38.46
N THR A 60 -9.45 -26.79 37.71
CA THR A 60 -8.58 -27.98 37.65
C THR A 60 -7.26 -27.58 36.97
N PRO A 61 -6.12 -28.23 37.32
CA PRO A 61 -4.82 -27.85 36.76
C PRO A 61 -4.69 -28.28 35.29
N TRP A 62 -5.15 -27.43 34.39
CA TRP A 62 -4.83 -27.52 32.97
C TRP A 62 -3.32 -27.36 32.81
N THR A 63 -2.65 -28.42 32.33
CA THR A 63 -1.25 -28.33 31.91
C THR A 63 -1.25 -27.79 30.48
N PRO A 64 -0.83 -26.53 30.23
CA PRO A 64 -0.73 -26.04 28.87
C PRO A 64 0.32 -26.88 28.12
N PRO A 65 0.09 -27.25 26.84
CA PRO A 65 1.17 -27.73 26.01
C PRO A 65 2.24 -26.63 25.96
N SER A 66 3.52 -27.01 26.05
CA SER A 66 4.61 -26.04 25.89
C SER A 66 4.45 -25.32 24.54
N PRO A 67 4.39 -23.97 24.52
CA PRO A 67 4.21 -23.26 23.27
C PRO A 67 5.49 -23.39 22.44
N THR A 68 5.45 -24.27 21.42
CA THR A 68 6.34 -24.13 20.27
C THR A 68 6.18 -22.73 19.72
N ALA A 69 7.26 -21.98 19.57
CA ALA A 69 7.23 -20.61 19.09
C ALA A 69 6.84 -20.53 17.59
N THR A 70 5.55 -20.70 17.29
CA THR A 70 4.97 -20.16 16.07
C THR A 70 5.09 -18.64 16.15
N ARG A 71 6.03 -18.07 15.39
CA ARG A 71 6.26 -16.63 15.28
C ARG A 71 4.91 -15.91 15.10
N ALA A 72 4.68 -14.84 15.87
CA ALA A 72 3.38 -14.14 15.89
C ALA A 72 3.00 -13.50 14.54
N PHE A 73 3.99 -13.33 13.67
CA PHE A 73 3.89 -12.91 12.28
C PHE A 73 4.95 -13.65 11.46
N GLY A 74 4.78 -13.73 10.14
CA GLY A 74 5.73 -14.45 9.30
C GLY A 74 5.39 -14.48 7.82
N VAL A 75 6.28 -15.07 7.01
CA VAL A 75 6.05 -15.39 5.60
C VAL A 75 5.89 -16.91 5.40
N LYS A 76 4.87 -17.31 4.63
CA LYS A 76 4.62 -18.70 4.22
C LYS A 76 5.40 -19.02 2.95
N SER A 77 5.71 -20.30 2.72
CA SER A 77 6.48 -20.79 1.55
C SER A 77 5.94 -20.36 0.18
N GLY A 78 4.64 -20.05 0.06
CA GLY A 78 4.04 -19.45 -1.14
C GLY A 78 4.22 -17.93 -1.27
N GLY A 79 5.09 -17.30 -0.49
CA GLY A 79 5.24 -15.85 -0.39
C GLY A 79 3.95 -15.18 0.05
N SER A 80 3.36 -15.60 1.17
CA SER A 80 2.18 -14.96 1.77
C SER A 80 2.41 -14.68 3.23
N HIS A 81 2.13 -13.46 3.67
CA HIS A 81 2.36 -13.06 5.05
C HIS A 81 1.22 -13.50 5.97
N TYR A 82 1.49 -13.49 7.28
CA TYR A 82 0.52 -13.74 8.34
C TYR A 82 0.93 -13.03 9.63
N GLY A 83 0.02 -12.98 10.59
CA GLY A 83 0.12 -12.13 11.77
C GLY A 83 -0.54 -10.77 11.53
N SER A 84 -0.35 -9.84 12.47
CA SER A 84 -0.83 -8.46 12.32
C SER A 84 0.10 -7.67 11.39
N LEU A 85 -0.47 -6.85 10.50
CA LEU A 85 0.31 -5.90 9.69
C LEU A 85 1.06 -4.88 10.57
N GLY A 86 0.58 -4.61 11.79
CA GLY A 86 1.27 -3.80 12.80
C GLY A 86 2.54 -4.44 13.35
N LEU A 87 2.69 -5.77 13.27
CA LEU A 87 3.94 -6.46 13.58
C LEU A 87 4.90 -6.48 12.38
N LEU A 88 4.38 -6.46 11.15
CA LEU A 88 5.18 -6.35 9.92
C LEU A 88 5.72 -4.93 9.70
N LEU A 89 4.98 -3.90 10.14
CA LEU A 89 5.48 -2.53 10.19
C LEU A 89 6.77 -2.42 11.03
N LEU A 90 7.71 -1.61 10.57
CA LEU A 90 8.98 -1.32 11.24
C LEU A 90 8.70 -0.66 12.62
N PRO A 91 9.26 -1.18 13.73
CA PRO A 91 9.20 -0.49 15.02
C PRO A 91 9.88 0.86 14.94
N MET A 92 9.45 1.83 15.75
CA MET A 92 10.01 3.19 15.75
C MET A 92 11.54 3.15 15.99
N PRO A 93 12.39 3.49 15.01
CA PRO A 93 13.84 3.48 15.21
C PRO A 93 14.26 4.63 16.13
N GLU A 94 15.43 4.52 16.79
CA GLU A 94 15.79 5.43 17.88
C GLU A 94 15.70 6.92 17.50
N HIS A 95 16.16 7.32 16.31
CA HIS A 95 16.20 8.72 15.87
C HIS A 95 14.85 9.28 15.39
N TYR A 96 13.78 8.48 15.42
CA TYR A 96 12.43 8.89 15.03
C TYR A 96 11.48 8.99 16.23
N THR A 97 10.35 9.65 15.98
CA THR A 97 9.18 9.76 16.85
C THR A 97 7.91 9.49 16.03
N PRO A 98 6.77 9.14 16.66
CA PRO A 98 5.48 9.07 15.99
C PRO A 98 5.20 10.31 15.10
N GLY A 99 4.92 10.06 13.83
CA GLY A 99 4.64 11.12 12.86
C GLY A 99 3.21 11.68 12.95
N PRO A 100 2.79 12.52 11.98
CA PRO A 100 1.43 13.03 11.90
C PRO A 100 0.41 11.93 11.56
N ASP A 101 -0.84 12.15 11.93
CA ASP A 101 -1.97 11.29 11.55
C ASP A 101 -2.22 11.29 10.03
N VAL A 102 -2.57 10.13 9.47
CA VAL A 102 -2.97 10.01 8.05
C VAL A 102 -4.49 10.01 7.95
N ASN A 103 -5.03 11.13 7.44
CA ASN A 103 -6.47 11.38 7.34
C ASN A 103 -7.17 11.15 8.70
N GLU A 104 -8.35 10.53 8.73
CA GLU A 104 -9.02 10.20 9.99
C GLU A 104 -8.50 8.92 10.69
N PHE A 105 -7.49 8.24 10.14
CA PHE A 105 -7.10 6.90 10.59
C PHE A 105 -6.09 6.90 11.72
N GLY A 106 -5.31 7.97 11.89
CA GLY A 106 -4.25 8.07 12.90
C GLY A 106 -2.84 7.81 12.34
N ASN A 107 -1.85 7.80 13.22
CA ASN A 107 -0.42 7.72 12.88
C ASN A 107 0.18 6.28 12.94
N ASP A 108 -0.49 5.32 13.57
CA ASP A 108 -0.04 3.92 13.73
C ASP A 108 -1.24 2.97 13.90
N VAL A 109 -1.66 2.32 12.81
CA VAL A 109 -2.90 1.53 12.76
C VAL A 109 -2.85 0.33 11.83
N VAL A 110 -3.77 -0.62 12.08
CA VAL A 110 -4.10 -1.71 11.16
C VAL A 110 -5.57 -1.62 10.78
N LEU A 111 -5.84 -1.41 9.48
CA LEU A 111 -7.16 -1.29 8.89
C LEU A 111 -7.54 -2.58 8.15
N SER A 112 -8.83 -2.87 8.03
CA SER A 112 -9.35 -4.02 7.29
C SER A 112 -10.65 -3.67 6.56
N GLY A 113 -11.03 -4.49 5.58
CA GLY A 113 -12.27 -4.33 4.81
C GLY A 113 -12.48 -2.91 4.29
N GLY A 114 -13.67 -2.36 4.50
CA GLY A 114 -14.05 -1.04 3.98
C GLY A 114 -13.18 0.15 4.44
N GLN A 115 -12.45 0.05 5.54
CA GLN A 115 -11.47 1.09 5.93
C GLN A 115 -10.18 0.98 5.11
N ALA A 116 -9.67 -0.24 4.91
CA ALA A 116 -8.52 -0.50 4.05
C ALA A 116 -8.82 -0.12 2.58
N GLU A 117 -10.00 -0.50 2.07
CA GLU A 117 -10.49 -0.09 0.75
C GLU A 117 -10.69 1.43 0.65
N LYS A 118 -11.12 2.12 1.73
CA LYS A 118 -11.24 3.58 1.74
C LYS A 118 -9.88 4.26 1.66
N LEU A 119 -8.89 3.79 2.42
CA LEU A 119 -7.53 4.36 2.41
C LEU A 119 -6.88 4.21 1.02
N VAL A 120 -6.82 2.99 0.47
CA VAL A 120 -6.16 2.72 -0.83
C VAL A 120 -6.90 3.38 -2.01
N LYS A 121 -8.22 3.60 -1.90
CA LYS A 121 -8.99 4.40 -2.88
C LYS A 121 -8.79 5.90 -2.70
N GLY A 122 -8.53 6.35 -1.47
CA GLY A 122 -8.45 7.75 -1.05
C GLY A 122 -9.62 8.63 -1.48
N ASP A 123 -9.38 9.94 -1.60
CA ASP A 123 -10.40 10.85 -2.13
C ASP A 123 -10.38 10.91 -3.66
N VAL A 124 -11.38 10.26 -4.26
CA VAL A 124 -11.69 10.33 -5.68
C VAL A 124 -12.75 11.38 -6.02
N SER A 125 -13.26 12.15 -5.06
CA SER A 125 -14.45 13.01 -5.20
C SER A 125 -14.39 13.96 -6.41
N ALA A 126 -13.25 14.64 -6.60
CA ALA A 126 -12.99 15.58 -7.68
C ALA A 126 -12.97 14.95 -9.08
N LEU A 127 -12.78 13.63 -9.18
CA LEU A 127 -12.72 12.95 -10.48
C LEU A 127 -14.12 12.82 -11.11
N PRO A 128 -14.23 12.94 -12.45
CA PRO A 128 -15.46 12.62 -13.18
C PRO A 128 -15.97 11.20 -12.89
N LYS A 129 -17.30 11.01 -12.84
CA LYS A 129 -17.97 9.72 -12.49
C LYS A 129 -17.42 8.49 -13.23
N LYS A 130 -17.00 8.64 -14.50
CA LYS A 130 -16.40 7.57 -15.33
C LYS A 130 -14.97 7.20 -14.92
N GLN A 131 -14.24 8.12 -14.29
CA GLN A 131 -12.91 7.89 -13.72
C GLN A 131 -13.02 7.34 -12.30
N ARG A 132 -13.93 7.86 -11.44
CA ARG A 132 -14.20 7.28 -10.10
C ARG A 132 -14.51 5.79 -10.18
N LYS A 133 -15.43 5.40 -11.06
CA LYS A 133 -15.75 3.97 -11.28
C LYS A 133 -14.58 3.13 -11.79
N ARG A 134 -13.56 3.71 -12.43
CA ARG A 134 -12.34 2.98 -12.79
C ARG A 134 -11.42 2.78 -11.60
N VAL A 135 -11.29 3.77 -10.71
CA VAL A 135 -10.55 3.61 -9.45
C VAL A 135 -11.23 2.56 -8.58
N GLU A 136 -12.54 2.70 -8.35
CA GLU A 136 -13.37 1.74 -7.61
C GLU A 136 -13.10 0.30 -8.11
N THR A 137 -13.37 0.02 -9.39
CA THR A 137 -13.16 -1.32 -9.98
C THR A 137 -11.68 -1.76 -10.02
N ALA A 138 -10.70 -0.85 -9.98
CA ALA A 138 -9.29 -1.22 -9.87
C ALA A 138 -8.92 -1.64 -8.44
N VAL A 139 -9.40 -0.90 -7.43
CA VAL A 139 -9.21 -1.21 -5.99
C VAL A 139 -9.93 -2.51 -5.64
N ASP A 140 -11.18 -2.69 -6.08
CA ASP A 140 -11.96 -3.93 -5.89
C ASP A 140 -11.18 -5.18 -6.37
N ALA A 141 -10.46 -5.04 -7.49
CA ALA A 141 -9.71 -6.13 -8.14
C ALA A 141 -8.34 -6.44 -7.51
N LEU A 142 -7.86 -5.60 -6.58
CA LEU A 142 -6.70 -5.91 -5.73
C LEU A 142 -7.04 -6.99 -4.69
N HIS A 143 -8.31 -7.08 -4.27
CA HIS A 143 -8.75 -7.91 -3.15
C HIS A 143 -7.89 -7.67 -1.90
N ILE A 144 -7.97 -6.44 -1.38
CA ILE A 144 -7.27 -5.99 -0.19
C ILE A 144 -7.79 -6.76 1.03
N GLU A 145 -6.90 -7.38 1.79
CA GLU A 145 -7.23 -8.11 3.02
C GLU A 145 -7.03 -7.20 4.26
N GLY A 146 -6.07 -6.27 4.19
CA GLY A 146 -5.87 -5.21 5.18
C GLY A 146 -4.78 -4.22 4.78
N VAL A 147 -4.62 -3.15 5.57
CA VAL A 147 -3.52 -2.19 5.47
C VAL A 147 -2.89 -1.98 6.85
N GLY A 148 -1.57 -2.08 6.96
CA GLY A 148 -0.82 -1.53 8.08
C GLY A 148 -0.28 -0.15 7.71
N LEU A 149 -0.47 0.86 8.55
CA LEU A 149 0.04 2.21 8.34
C LEU A 149 0.80 2.69 9.58
N ARG A 150 2.01 3.23 9.41
CA ARG A 150 2.76 3.94 10.45
C ARG A 150 3.46 5.17 9.87
N THR A 151 3.43 6.29 10.59
CA THR A 151 4.20 7.48 10.27
C THR A 151 5.32 7.73 11.28
N TYR A 152 6.42 8.29 10.79
CA TYR A 152 7.66 8.54 11.52
C TYR A 152 8.08 9.99 11.23
N THR A 153 8.45 10.73 12.26
CA THR A 153 9.08 12.06 12.13
C THR A 153 10.45 11.99 12.79
N GLU A 154 11.49 12.38 12.06
CA GLU A 154 12.85 12.47 12.57
C GLU A 154 12.93 13.51 13.69
N ARG A 155 13.75 13.27 14.72
CA ARG A 155 13.74 14.06 15.98
C ARG A 155 14.02 15.55 15.82
N ASP A 156 14.66 15.99 14.74
CA ASP A 156 14.90 17.41 14.43
C ASP A 156 13.83 18.04 13.52
N GLY A 157 12.92 17.22 12.97
CA GLY A 157 11.87 17.63 12.05
C GLY A 157 12.28 17.75 10.58
N GLY A 158 13.49 17.34 10.19
CA GLY A 158 13.97 17.42 8.81
C GLY A 158 13.20 16.50 7.84
N LEU A 159 12.80 15.32 8.32
CA LEU A 159 12.16 14.27 7.54
C LEU A 159 10.89 13.72 8.20
N VAL A 160 9.81 13.60 7.42
CA VAL A 160 8.54 12.96 7.80
C VAL A 160 8.22 11.86 6.80
N VAL A 161 8.10 10.62 7.28
CA VAL A 161 7.83 9.43 6.45
C VAL A 161 6.48 8.82 6.80
N GLN A 162 5.64 8.58 5.80
CA GLN A 162 4.50 7.67 5.87
C GLN A 162 4.90 6.32 5.26
N MET A 163 4.66 5.23 5.97
CA MET A 163 4.82 3.86 5.49
C MET A 163 3.47 3.14 5.48
N GLU A 164 3.12 2.55 4.34
CA GLU A 164 1.86 1.85 4.13
C GLU A 164 2.12 0.45 3.56
N ILE A 165 1.62 -0.58 4.24
CA ILE A 165 1.71 -1.99 3.84
C ILE A 165 0.31 -2.48 3.48
N VAL A 166 0.01 -2.59 2.19
CA VAL A 166 -1.27 -3.12 1.68
C VAL A 166 -1.13 -4.63 1.45
N GLN A 167 -1.85 -5.45 2.21
CA GLN A 167 -1.94 -6.89 1.95
C GLN A 167 -3.06 -7.19 0.94
N MET A 168 -2.72 -7.93 -0.11
CA MET A 168 -3.66 -8.29 -1.18
C MET A 168 -3.64 -9.78 -1.46
N ARG A 169 -4.83 -10.37 -1.53
CA ARG A 169 -4.99 -11.75 -2.02
C ARG A 169 -4.47 -11.92 -3.45
N ASN A 170 -4.50 -10.84 -4.25
CA ASN A 170 -4.06 -10.82 -5.64
C ASN A 170 -2.58 -10.41 -5.80
N LYS A 171 -1.67 -11.35 -5.49
CA LYS A 171 -0.21 -11.19 -5.67
C LYS A 171 0.25 -10.82 -7.08
N ALA A 172 -0.58 -11.10 -8.09
CA ALA A 172 -0.30 -10.72 -9.47
C ALA A 172 -0.59 -9.23 -9.69
N ALA A 173 -1.70 -8.71 -9.13
CA ALA A 173 -2.00 -7.29 -9.13
C ALA A 173 -0.99 -6.46 -8.33
N ALA A 174 -0.54 -6.96 -7.16
CA ALA A 174 0.49 -6.32 -6.35
C ALA A 174 1.75 -6.00 -7.20
N ARG A 175 2.38 -7.04 -7.76
CA ARG A 175 3.58 -6.91 -8.61
C ARG A 175 3.33 -6.13 -9.90
N ALA A 176 2.12 -6.21 -10.46
CA ALA A 176 1.75 -5.41 -11.62
C ALA A 176 1.65 -3.92 -11.29
N GLY A 177 1.18 -3.55 -10.09
CA GLY A 177 1.12 -2.18 -9.61
C GLY A 177 2.51 -1.55 -9.47
N SER A 178 3.44 -2.23 -8.79
CA SER A 178 4.83 -1.76 -8.64
C SER A 178 5.55 -1.60 -10.00
N ARG A 179 5.41 -2.57 -10.91
CA ARG A 179 5.96 -2.46 -12.28
C ARG A 179 5.34 -1.31 -13.05
N PHE A 180 4.02 -1.18 -13.03
CA PHE A 180 3.30 -0.13 -13.73
C PHE A 180 3.65 1.27 -13.18
N PHE A 181 3.89 1.43 -11.88
CA PHE A 181 4.35 2.68 -11.28
C PHE A 181 5.72 3.10 -11.83
N GLY A 182 6.68 2.17 -11.94
CA GLY A 182 7.95 2.41 -12.61
C GLY A 182 7.76 2.77 -14.09
N GLU A 183 7.10 1.90 -14.86
CA GLU A 183 6.83 2.13 -16.29
C GLU A 183 6.10 3.46 -16.57
N LEU A 184 5.17 3.88 -15.70
CA LEU A 184 4.44 5.14 -15.82
C LEU A 184 5.33 6.35 -15.49
N THR A 185 6.11 6.29 -14.41
CA THR A 185 6.96 7.41 -13.97
C THR A 185 8.14 7.63 -14.92
N ASP A 186 8.77 6.55 -15.38
CA ASP A 186 9.75 6.55 -16.47
C ASP A 186 9.15 7.13 -17.77
N ALA A 187 7.94 6.71 -18.16
CA ALA A 187 7.28 7.18 -19.39
C ALA A 187 6.76 8.63 -19.33
N MET A 188 6.55 9.19 -18.13
CA MET A 188 6.26 10.61 -17.95
C MET A 188 7.51 11.47 -18.08
N GLY A 189 8.70 10.93 -17.79
CA GLY A 189 10.02 11.54 -18.04
C GLY A 189 10.34 12.83 -17.24
N SER A 190 9.37 13.36 -16.49
CA SER A 190 9.51 14.58 -15.69
C SER A 190 9.86 14.33 -14.22
N PHE A 191 9.61 13.11 -13.73
CA PHE A 191 9.94 12.70 -12.37
C PHE A 191 11.46 12.49 -12.21
N ARG A 192 12.01 12.98 -11.10
CA ARG A 192 13.42 12.73 -10.73
C ARG A 192 13.51 11.33 -10.12
N HIS A 193 14.45 10.50 -10.57
CA HIS A 193 14.70 9.21 -9.91
C HIS A 193 15.23 9.42 -8.48
N GLY A 194 14.72 8.64 -7.52
CA GLY A 194 15.28 8.53 -6.18
C GLY A 194 16.44 7.52 -6.11
N PRO A 195 17.10 7.39 -4.95
CA PRO A 195 18.15 6.39 -4.74
C PRO A 195 17.64 4.96 -4.90
N LYS A 196 18.54 4.00 -5.11
CA LYS A 196 18.21 2.57 -5.13
C LYS A 196 18.20 2.00 -3.72
N VAL A 197 17.13 1.30 -3.37
CA VAL A 197 17.01 0.61 -2.08
C VAL A 197 17.98 -0.57 -2.04
N LYS A 198 18.90 -0.55 -1.07
CA LYS A 198 19.87 -1.63 -0.83
C LYS A 198 19.12 -2.92 -0.48
N GLY A 199 19.57 -4.07 -1.01
CA GLY A 199 18.89 -5.36 -0.84
C GLY A 199 17.65 -5.56 -1.73
N HIS A 200 16.95 -4.48 -2.09
CA HIS A 200 15.61 -4.53 -2.69
C HIS A 200 15.57 -3.96 -4.12
N PRO A 201 16.14 -4.67 -5.13
CA PRO A 201 16.29 -4.17 -6.51
C PRO A 201 14.96 -3.99 -7.27
N HIS A 202 13.83 -4.35 -6.66
CA HIS A 202 12.48 -4.18 -7.21
C HIS A 202 11.72 -3.00 -6.58
N ALA A 203 12.33 -2.27 -5.64
CA ALA A 203 11.80 -1.02 -5.13
C ALA A 203 12.13 0.13 -6.10
N THR A 204 11.12 0.93 -6.43
CA THR A 204 11.25 2.11 -7.30
C THR A 204 10.92 3.37 -6.51
N CYS A 205 11.90 4.26 -6.35
CA CYS A 205 11.74 5.57 -5.73
C CYS A 205 11.77 6.67 -6.78
N VAL A 206 10.84 7.63 -6.68
CA VAL A 206 10.77 8.82 -7.54
C VAL A 206 10.34 10.05 -6.75
N LEU A 207 10.71 11.22 -7.26
CA LEU A 207 10.31 12.53 -6.76
C LEU A 207 9.64 13.31 -7.92
N PRO A 208 8.69 14.22 -7.67
CA PRO A 208 8.11 15.06 -8.71
C PRO A 208 9.17 15.99 -9.32
N PRO A 209 8.89 16.70 -10.43
CA PRO A 209 9.70 17.85 -10.85
C PRO A 209 9.85 18.86 -9.70
N THR A 210 11.00 19.52 -9.58
CA THR A 210 11.16 20.64 -8.62
C THR A 210 10.68 21.94 -9.27
N GLU A 211 9.83 22.70 -8.58
CA GLU A 211 9.40 24.02 -9.02
C GLU A 211 10.25 25.16 -8.44
N SER A 212 10.22 26.33 -9.08
CA SER A 212 11.04 27.47 -8.69
C SER A 212 10.53 28.13 -7.40
N GLY A 213 11.36 28.15 -6.35
CA GLY A 213 10.99 28.68 -5.04
C GLY A 213 10.30 27.67 -4.11
N GLU A 214 10.17 26.42 -4.55
CA GLU A 214 9.70 25.30 -3.73
C GLU A 214 10.66 25.08 -2.53
N LYS A 215 10.10 24.84 -1.34
CA LYS A 215 10.86 24.70 -0.08
C LYS A 215 10.80 23.31 0.53
N LEU A 216 9.81 22.52 0.11
CA LEU A 216 9.65 21.12 0.49
C LEU A 216 9.96 20.26 -0.74
N ASP A 217 10.35 19.02 -0.51
CA ASP A 217 10.54 18.02 -1.55
C ASP A 217 9.94 16.70 -1.02
N THR A 218 9.46 15.86 -1.94
CA THR A 218 8.75 14.62 -1.60
C THR A 218 9.24 13.46 -2.46
N MET A 219 9.34 12.28 -1.87
CA MET A 219 9.74 11.06 -2.55
C MET A 219 8.74 9.95 -2.27
N THR A 220 8.15 9.42 -3.33
CA THR A 220 7.32 8.22 -3.27
C THR A 220 8.16 7.02 -3.72
N CYS A 221 8.28 6.03 -2.85
CA CYS A 221 8.86 4.74 -3.16
C CYS A 221 7.79 3.66 -3.14
N LEU A 222 7.88 2.71 -4.08
CA LEU A 222 6.96 1.58 -4.18
C LEU A 222 7.71 0.27 -4.36
N ALA A 223 7.42 -0.69 -3.49
CA ALA A 223 7.99 -2.03 -3.49
C ALA A 223 6.89 -3.10 -3.31
N THR A 224 7.21 -4.36 -3.57
CA THR A 224 6.29 -5.49 -3.34
C THR A 224 7.04 -6.71 -2.85
N GLU A 225 6.51 -7.37 -1.82
CA GLU A 225 7.03 -8.63 -1.32
C GLU A 225 5.88 -9.62 -1.05
N GLY A 226 5.95 -10.83 -1.62
CA GLY A 226 4.89 -11.84 -1.50
C GLY A 226 3.50 -11.40 -1.98
N ASP A 227 2.62 -11.06 -1.02
CA ASP A 227 1.27 -10.49 -1.12
C ASP A 227 1.17 -9.02 -0.66
N LEU A 228 2.26 -8.41 -0.22
CA LEU A 228 2.31 -7.05 0.26
C LEU A 228 2.76 -6.10 -0.86
N MET A 229 2.12 -4.94 -0.95
CA MET A 229 2.68 -3.74 -1.57
C MET A 229 3.07 -2.78 -0.46
N VAL A 230 4.30 -2.27 -0.52
CA VAL A 230 4.85 -1.34 0.46
C VAL A 230 5.05 -0.01 -0.25
N THR A 231 4.26 0.98 0.16
CA THR A 231 4.38 2.36 -0.29
C THR A 231 5.03 3.17 0.82
N MET A 232 6.05 3.96 0.47
CA MET A 232 6.63 4.95 1.36
C MET A 232 6.50 6.33 0.72
N THR A 233 5.98 7.30 1.46
CA THR A 233 6.00 8.72 1.08
C THR A 233 6.83 9.48 2.10
N ALA A 234 8.01 9.96 1.69
CA ALA A 234 8.91 10.75 2.51
C ALA A 234 8.86 12.22 2.10
N ASN A 235 8.68 13.12 3.07
CA ASN A 235 8.57 14.57 2.87
C ASN A 235 9.57 15.29 3.77
N GLY A 236 10.18 16.36 3.28
CA GLY A 236 11.16 17.15 4.03
C GLY A 236 11.49 18.46 3.32
N THR A 237 12.47 19.21 3.79
CA THR A 237 12.93 20.43 3.12
C THR A 237 13.72 20.13 1.84
N VAL A 238 13.85 21.11 0.93
CA VAL A 238 14.82 21.04 -0.18
C VAL A 238 16.24 21.29 0.36
N PRO A 239 17.24 20.42 0.10
CA PRO A 239 17.16 19.12 -0.57
C PRO A 239 16.71 17.98 0.37
N LEU A 240 15.86 17.08 -0.11
CA LEU A 240 15.35 15.96 0.70
C LEU A 240 16.46 14.99 1.12
N GLU A 241 16.35 14.48 2.35
CA GLU A 241 17.22 13.48 2.98
C GLU A 241 16.92 12.06 2.44
N LYS A 242 17.10 11.90 1.13
CA LYS A 242 16.65 10.72 0.36
C LYS A 242 17.32 9.41 0.79
N ASP A 243 18.57 9.47 1.23
CA ASP A 243 19.34 8.28 1.58
C ASP A 243 18.88 7.70 2.93
N GLU A 244 18.54 8.55 3.90
CA GLU A 244 17.97 8.13 5.18
C GLU A 244 16.52 7.61 5.01
N ALA A 245 15.70 8.28 4.18
CA ALA A 245 14.40 7.76 3.78
C ALA A 245 14.49 6.37 3.10
N VAL A 246 15.46 6.19 2.19
CA VAL A 246 15.68 4.90 1.51
C VAL A 246 16.24 3.83 2.45
N LYS A 247 17.02 4.21 3.46
CA LYS A 247 17.45 3.32 4.55
C LYS A 247 16.26 2.85 5.39
N LEU A 248 15.35 3.74 5.79
CA LEU A 248 14.13 3.37 6.52
C LEU A 248 13.24 2.40 5.72
N LEU A 249 13.16 2.57 4.40
CA LEU A 249 12.48 1.62 3.51
C LEU A 249 13.20 0.26 3.41
N ALA A 250 14.55 0.25 3.38
CA ALA A 250 15.30 -1.00 3.38
C ALA A 250 15.06 -1.79 4.67
N GLU A 251 15.13 -1.13 5.84
CA GLU A 251 14.83 -1.73 7.14
C GLU A 251 13.40 -2.29 7.23
N GLN A 252 12.42 -1.57 6.67
CA GLN A 252 11.04 -2.04 6.56
C GLN A 252 10.91 -3.29 5.66
N LEU A 253 11.59 -3.34 4.52
CA LEU A 253 11.52 -4.48 3.60
C LEU A 253 12.30 -5.70 4.13
N ASP A 254 13.44 -5.49 4.78
CA ASP A 254 14.19 -6.54 5.49
C ASP A 254 13.32 -7.20 6.57
N ARG A 255 12.59 -6.40 7.37
CA ARG A 255 11.64 -6.90 8.39
C ARG A 255 10.49 -7.73 7.81
N ILE A 256 10.09 -7.46 6.56
CA ILE A 256 9.04 -8.22 5.87
C ILE A 256 9.59 -9.55 5.33
N GLN A 257 10.86 -9.59 4.91
CA GLN A 257 11.51 -10.78 4.35
C GLN A 257 11.99 -11.78 5.43
N ASP A 258 12.69 -11.33 6.48
CA ASP A 258 12.88 -12.14 7.70
C ASP A 258 12.15 -11.50 8.90
N PRO A 259 10.83 -11.78 9.03
CA PRO A 259 10.06 -11.43 10.20
C PRO A 259 10.58 -12.23 11.40
N GLY A 260 11.52 -11.64 12.12
CA GLY A 260 12.10 -12.14 13.37
C GLY A 260 11.06 -12.22 14.49
N GLU A 261 11.52 -12.61 15.69
CA GLU A 261 10.62 -12.70 16.83
C GLU A 261 10.17 -11.30 17.29
N ALA A 262 8.92 -11.20 17.73
CA ALA A 262 8.37 -9.94 18.25
C ALA A 262 8.92 -9.66 19.65
N VAL A 263 9.34 -8.41 19.87
CA VAL A 263 9.71 -7.84 21.17
C VAL A 263 8.55 -7.09 21.81
#